data_AF-A0A7M3YL35-F1
#
_entry.id   AF-A0A7M3YL35-F1
#
_cell.length_a   1.000
_cell.length_b   1.000
_cell.length_c   1.000
_cell.angle_alpha   90.00
_cell.angle_beta   90.00
_cell.angle_gamma   90.00
#
_symmetry.space_group_name_H-M   'P 1'
#
loop_
_entity.id
_entity.type
_entity.pdbx_description
1 polymer ?
#
loop_
_entity_poly.entity_id
_entity_poly.type
_entity_poly.pdbx_seq_one_letter_code
_entity_poly.pdbx_strand_id
1 'polypeptide(L)'
;MIHTCGRRHGFLGRVVAPLIERRRRLKQQIVSKGDTADRQQNALKWLLVTCFGYTGYRNARFGRIEAHEAICAWARELLLQTINLAQQQGWEVLHAIVDSIWIRDVQGRSLQEQYDSAMDLAQEVHALTGIPLEYEATYRCIAFLPSRVHSGGSLTKYWAYGENGMKVRGLELRQHSTCPWVRELQKQALQILADSDDLLDGIPSPRVQSSVQRFLLAEVKRLDTHQLLPRELIISQRISRKPTSNSSQTVAMLAYQRSQSLGFPIELASKVRFIVCPKDSRNPMQRVILAQECEHLGHPLRRIDLDYYRRLAVRAVWAVLGPFGWSEEDLLETSITRLDQWM
;
A
#
# COMPACT_ATOMS: atom_id res chain seq x y z
N MET A 1 12.59 29.39 -14.19
CA MET A 1 11.46 29.10 -15.10
C MET A 1 11.99 28.20 -16.20
N ILE A 2 11.45 26.98 -16.38
CA ILE A 2 11.91 26.06 -17.44
C ILE A 2 11.20 26.45 -18.73
N HIS A 3 11.95 26.85 -19.75
CA HIS A 3 11.40 27.19 -21.06
C HIS A 3 11.49 25.98 -21.99
N THR A 4 10.34 25.51 -22.50
CA THR A 4 10.29 24.41 -23.48
C THR A 4 9.92 24.96 -24.86
N CYS A 5 10.69 24.62 -25.89
CA CYS A 5 10.40 25.02 -27.26
C CYS A 5 9.15 24.29 -27.80
N GLY A 6 8.08 25.03 -28.08
CA GLY A 6 6.85 24.48 -28.69
C GLY A 6 6.87 24.40 -30.23
N ARG A 7 7.92 24.90 -30.91
CA ARG A 7 7.94 25.01 -32.39
C ARG A 7 8.25 23.69 -33.10
N ARG A 8 8.92 22.75 -32.45
CA ARG A 8 9.32 21.45 -33.02
C ARG A 8 9.17 20.36 -31.96
N HIS A 9 8.69 19.19 -32.36
CA HIS A 9 8.63 18.05 -31.45
C HIS A 9 10.04 17.58 -31.05
N GLY A 10 10.33 17.68 -29.75
CA GLY A 10 11.57 17.19 -29.17
C GLY A 10 11.74 15.68 -29.32
N PHE A 11 12.96 15.20 -29.14
CA PHE A 11 13.31 13.78 -29.23
C PHE A 11 12.40 12.89 -28.36
N LEU A 12 12.25 13.23 -27.07
CA LEU A 12 11.47 12.43 -26.13
C LEU A 12 10.01 12.25 -26.59
N GLY A 13 9.34 13.35 -26.96
CA GLY A 13 7.96 13.30 -27.45
C GLY A 13 7.81 12.43 -28.70
N ARG A 14 8.74 12.52 -29.66
CA ARG A 14 8.72 11.70 -30.88
C ARG A 14 8.92 10.20 -30.61
N VAL A 15 9.72 9.84 -29.60
CA VAL A 15 9.95 8.43 -29.23
C VAL A 15 8.76 7.85 -28.45
N VAL A 16 8.19 8.64 -27.54
CA VAL A 16 7.15 8.18 -26.62
C VAL A 16 5.76 8.14 -27.28
N ALA A 17 5.44 9.07 -28.17
CA ALA A 17 4.10 9.17 -28.78
C ALA A 17 3.64 7.89 -29.52
N PRO A 18 4.48 7.23 -30.36
CA PRO A 18 4.09 5.97 -31.00
C PRO A 18 3.83 4.84 -30.00
N LEU A 19 4.53 4.82 -28.86
CA LEU A 19 4.34 3.82 -27.81
C LEU A 19 3.01 4.04 -27.07
N ILE A 20 2.65 5.29 -26.78
CA ILE A 20 1.36 5.64 -26.19
C ILE A 20 0.23 5.24 -27.13
N GLU A 21 0.33 5.60 -28.42
CA GLU A 21 -0.70 5.30 -29.40
C GLU A 21 -0.88 3.80 -29.63
N ARG A 22 0.23 3.05 -29.75
CA ARG A 22 0.18 1.59 -29.85
C ARG A 22 -0.44 0.98 -28.59
N ARG A 23 -0.08 1.48 -27.41
CA ARG A 23 -0.66 1.02 -26.15
C ARG A 23 -2.17 1.26 -26.10
N ARG A 24 -2.64 2.42 -26.56
CA ARG A 24 -4.08 2.76 -26.65
C ARG A 24 -4.83 1.75 -27.52
N ARG A 25 -4.33 1.46 -28.73
CA ARG A 25 -4.93 0.47 -29.64
C ARG A 25 -4.97 -0.93 -29.04
N LEU A 26 -3.89 -1.35 -28.37
CA LEU A 26 -3.84 -2.65 -27.71
C LEU A 26 -4.84 -2.75 -26.55
N LYS A 27 -5.07 -1.69 -25.77
CA LYS A 27 -6.11 -1.69 -24.72
C LYS A 27 -7.51 -1.98 -25.29
N GLN A 28 -7.82 -1.50 -26.50
CA GLN A 28 -9.10 -1.74 -27.17
C GLN A 28 -9.27 -3.17 -27.70
N GLN A 29 -8.17 -3.94 -27.81
CA GLN A 29 -8.17 -5.30 -28.32
C GLN A 29 -8.18 -6.36 -27.20
N ILE A 30 -8.16 -5.93 -25.94
CA ILE A 30 -8.18 -6.86 -24.80
C ILE A 30 -9.56 -7.53 -24.74
N VAL A 31 -9.57 -8.85 -24.81
CA VAL A 31 -10.76 -9.67 -24.61
C VAL A 31 -10.77 -10.21 -23.19
N SER A 32 -9.61 -10.61 -22.67
CA SER A 32 -9.48 -11.13 -21.33
C SER A 32 -8.14 -10.79 -20.70
N LYS A 33 -8.13 -10.67 -19.37
CA LYS A 33 -6.92 -10.36 -18.62
C LYS A 33 -5.85 -11.44 -18.86
N GLY A 34 -4.64 -11.03 -19.23
CA GLY A 34 -3.52 -11.92 -19.53
C GLY A 34 -3.45 -12.41 -20.98
N ASP A 35 -4.37 -12.01 -21.85
CA ASP A 35 -4.28 -12.31 -23.28
C ASP A 35 -3.04 -11.63 -23.92
N THR A 36 -2.83 -11.87 -25.21
CA THR A 36 -1.66 -11.33 -25.92
C THR A 36 -1.68 -9.80 -25.97
N ALA A 37 -2.85 -9.17 -26.16
CA ALA A 37 -2.97 -7.72 -26.22
C ALA A 37 -2.70 -7.09 -24.84
N ASP A 38 -3.23 -7.69 -23.77
CA ASP A 38 -3.01 -7.25 -22.39
C ASP A 38 -1.53 -7.37 -22.00
N ARG A 39 -0.88 -8.49 -22.33
CA ARG A 39 0.56 -8.68 -22.09
C ARG A 39 1.40 -7.63 -22.83
N GLN A 40 1.08 -7.35 -24.10
CA GLN A 40 1.80 -6.34 -24.89
C GLN A 40 1.57 -4.92 -24.37
N GLN A 41 0.34 -4.52 -24.06
CA GLN A 41 0.10 -3.18 -23.51
C GLN A 41 0.76 -3.01 -22.13
N ASN A 42 0.82 -4.07 -21.32
CA ASN A 42 1.52 -4.04 -20.04
C ASN A 42 3.04 -3.88 -20.23
N ALA A 43 3.64 -4.54 -21.22
CA ALA A 43 5.05 -4.31 -21.54
C ALA A 43 5.31 -2.86 -21.98
N LEU A 44 4.44 -2.29 -22.83
CA LEU A 44 4.53 -0.89 -23.23
C LEU A 44 4.32 0.06 -22.04
N LYS A 45 3.41 -0.24 -21.11
CA LYS A 45 3.24 0.51 -19.87
C LYS A 45 4.56 0.59 -19.09
N TRP A 46 5.23 -0.54 -18.88
CA TRP A 46 6.50 -0.57 -18.15
C TRP A 46 7.62 0.17 -18.87
N LEU A 47 7.66 0.09 -20.20
CA LEU A 47 8.61 0.85 -21.01
C LEU A 47 8.37 2.36 -20.84
N LEU A 48 7.11 2.82 -20.92
CA LEU A 48 6.73 4.23 -20.73
C LEU A 48 7.09 4.75 -19.33
N VAL A 49 6.79 3.97 -18.28
CA VAL A 49 7.17 4.30 -16.90
C VAL A 49 8.70 4.41 -16.76
N THR A 50 9.43 3.52 -17.42
CA THR A 50 10.90 3.56 -17.43
C THR A 50 11.44 4.76 -18.22
N CYS A 51 10.81 5.15 -19.34
CA CYS A 51 11.18 6.35 -20.08
C CYS A 51 11.09 7.61 -19.20
N PHE A 52 10.06 7.72 -18.35
CA PHE A 52 9.96 8.79 -17.37
C PHE A 52 11.07 8.73 -16.30
N GLY A 53 11.33 7.55 -15.71
CA GLY A 53 12.43 7.40 -14.75
C GLY A 53 13.82 7.67 -15.37
N TYR A 54 13.99 7.34 -16.64
CA TYR A 54 15.22 7.53 -17.40
C TYR A 54 15.59 9.02 -17.55
N THR A 55 14.61 9.94 -17.61
CA THR A 55 14.91 11.37 -17.67
C THR A 55 15.64 11.86 -16.41
N GLY A 56 15.34 11.29 -15.24
CA GLY A 56 15.98 11.64 -13.96
C GLY A 56 17.20 10.79 -13.59
N TYR A 57 17.55 9.76 -14.37
CA TYR A 57 18.63 8.85 -14.01
C TYR A 57 20.02 9.44 -14.30
N ARG A 58 20.87 9.55 -13.27
CA ARG A 58 22.21 10.18 -13.37
C ARG A 58 23.10 9.58 -14.46
N ASN A 59 23.02 8.27 -14.72
CA ASN A 59 23.88 7.60 -15.72
C ASN A 59 23.17 7.39 -17.07
N ALA A 60 21.99 7.98 -17.28
CA ALA A 60 21.28 7.89 -18.56
C ALA A 60 21.94 8.78 -19.61
N ARG A 61 22.29 8.20 -20.77
CA ARG A 61 22.92 8.94 -21.89
C ARG A 61 22.06 10.13 -22.36
N PHE A 62 20.74 9.97 -22.34
CA PHE A 62 19.79 11.04 -22.68
C PHE A 62 18.98 11.53 -21.46
N GLY A 63 19.46 11.25 -20.24
CA GLY A 63 18.87 11.75 -19.00
C GLY A 63 19.08 13.25 -18.87
N ARG A 64 18.02 13.98 -18.51
CA ARG A 64 18.02 15.43 -18.26
C ARG A 64 17.10 15.68 -17.08
N ILE A 65 17.69 16.02 -15.93
CA ILE A 65 16.95 16.20 -14.68
C ILE A 65 15.92 17.33 -14.80
N GLU A 66 16.22 18.35 -15.59
CA GLU A 66 15.33 19.47 -15.87
C GLU A 66 14.08 19.01 -16.62
N ALA A 67 14.21 18.03 -17.51
CA ALA A 67 13.07 17.43 -18.19
C ALA A 67 12.21 16.61 -17.21
N HIS A 68 12.84 15.89 -16.28
CA HIS A 68 12.14 15.16 -15.22
C HIS A 68 11.35 16.12 -14.32
N GLU A 69 11.98 17.21 -13.88
CA GLU A 69 11.36 18.24 -13.05
C GLU A 69 10.23 18.97 -13.78
N ALA A 70 10.40 19.29 -15.06
CA ALA A 70 9.35 19.91 -15.87
C ALA A 70 8.10 19.02 -16.01
N ILE A 71 8.28 17.72 -16.26
CA ILE A 71 7.18 16.75 -16.31
C ILE A 71 6.46 16.70 -14.95
N CYS A 72 7.20 16.64 -13.84
CA CYS A 72 6.64 16.66 -12.49
C CYS A 72 5.92 17.97 -12.17
N ALA A 73 6.40 19.11 -12.68
CA ALA A 73 5.75 20.40 -12.50
C ALA A 73 4.40 20.45 -13.24
N TRP A 74 4.37 20.07 -14.52
CA TRP A 74 3.13 20.00 -15.29
C TRP A 74 2.15 19.00 -14.72
N ALA A 75 2.60 17.80 -14.31
CA ALA A 75 1.73 16.82 -13.69
C ALA A 75 1.02 17.38 -12.44
N ARG A 76 1.74 18.13 -11.59
CA ARG A 76 1.16 18.79 -10.42
C ARG A 76 0.17 19.90 -10.79
N GLU A 77 0.50 20.71 -11.80
CA GLU A 77 -0.40 21.77 -12.28
C GLU A 77 -1.71 21.19 -12.82
N LEU A 78 -1.63 20.14 -13.64
CA LEU A 78 -2.81 19.43 -14.16
C LEU A 78 -3.63 18.79 -13.04
N LEU A 79 -2.98 18.22 -12.02
CA LEU A 79 -3.67 17.66 -10.86
C LEU A 79 -4.43 18.75 -10.09
N LEU A 80 -3.83 19.93 -9.87
CA LEU A 80 -4.49 21.06 -9.22
C LEU A 80 -5.66 21.61 -10.03
N GLN A 81 -5.53 21.71 -11.35
CA GLN A 81 -6.64 22.09 -12.24
C GLN A 81 -7.78 21.08 -12.16
N THR A 82 -7.47 19.79 -12.14
CA THR A 82 -8.45 18.70 -11.99
C THR A 82 -9.19 18.80 -10.65
N ILE A 83 -8.47 19.09 -9.56
CA ILE A 83 -9.06 19.28 -8.23
C ILE A 83 -10.03 20.46 -8.23
N ASN A 84 -9.61 21.61 -8.76
CA ASN A 84 -10.44 22.81 -8.81
C ASN A 84 -11.72 22.57 -9.62
N LEU A 85 -11.61 21.87 -10.76
CA LEU A 85 -12.75 21.55 -11.59
C LEU A 85 -13.74 20.61 -10.90
N ALA A 86 -13.23 19.56 -10.22
CA ALA A 86 -14.05 18.66 -9.43
C ALA A 86 -14.85 19.44 -8.36
N GLN A 87 -14.18 20.36 -7.64
CA GLN A 87 -14.81 21.22 -6.62
C GLN A 87 -15.90 22.12 -7.20
N GLN A 88 -15.69 22.70 -8.38
CA GLN A 88 -16.69 23.51 -9.07
C GLN A 88 -17.94 22.71 -9.46
N GLN A 89 -17.78 21.41 -9.73
CA GLN A 89 -18.87 20.49 -10.06
C GLN A 89 -19.51 19.82 -8.82
N GLY A 90 -19.28 20.34 -7.61
CA GLY A 90 -19.91 19.82 -6.40
C GLY A 90 -19.29 18.51 -5.90
N TRP A 91 -18.01 18.29 -6.17
CA TRP A 91 -17.23 17.20 -5.59
C TRP A 91 -16.24 17.71 -4.54
N GLU A 92 -16.22 17.07 -3.38
CA GLU A 92 -15.11 17.21 -2.46
C GLU A 92 -14.00 16.24 -2.85
N VAL A 93 -12.76 16.73 -2.93
CA VAL A 93 -11.59 15.88 -3.18
C VAL A 93 -11.05 15.38 -1.85
N LEU A 94 -11.29 14.11 -1.53
CA LEU A 94 -10.82 13.46 -0.30
C LEU A 94 -9.31 13.20 -0.34
N HIS A 95 -8.79 12.85 -1.51
CA HIS A 95 -7.37 12.55 -1.69
C HIS A 95 -6.94 12.76 -3.15
N ALA A 96 -5.66 13.06 -3.35
CA ALA A 96 -5.05 13.19 -4.67
C ALA A 96 -3.58 12.77 -4.63
N ILE A 97 -3.18 11.87 -5.52
CA ILE A 97 -1.77 11.44 -5.62
C ILE A 97 -1.39 11.13 -7.07
N VAL A 98 -0.28 11.72 -7.51
CA VAL A 98 0.29 11.58 -8.87
C VAL A 98 -0.76 11.89 -9.96
N ASP A 99 -1.45 10.88 -10.45
CA ASP A 99 -2.35 10.89 -11.60
C ASP A 99 -3.79 10.46 -11.21
N SER A 100 -4.11 10.42 -9.92
CA SER A 100 -5.37 9.93 -9.39
C SER A 100 -5.98 10.89 -8.37
N ILE A 101 -7.30 11.06 -8.40
CA ILE A 101 -8.09 11.76 -7.40
C ILE A 101 -9.22 10.87 -6.87
N TRP A 102 -9.57 11.05 -5.59
CA TRP A 102 -10.72 10.43 -4.95
C TRP A 102 -11.70 11.51 -4.55
N ILE A 103 -12.92 11.38 -5.03
CA ILE A 103 -13.95 12.39 -4.88
C ILE A 103 -15.15 11.85 -4.11
N ARG A 104 -15.77 12.73 -3.32
CA ARG A 104 -17.02 12.50 -2.59
C ARG A 104 -18.05 13.52 -3.04
N ASP A 105 -19.24 13.06 -3.33
CA ASP A 105 -20.34 13.96 -3.66
C ASP A 105 -20.77 14.77 -2.43
N VAL A 106 -21.00 16.08 -2.62
CA VAL A 106 -21.55 16.96 -1.58
C VAL A 106 -22.93 17.50 -1.93
N GLN A 107 -23.51 17.09 -3.06
CA GLN A 107 -24.82 17.56 -3.54
C GLN A 107 -25.97 16.60 -3.25
N GLY A 108 -25.70 15.40 -2.71
CA GLY A 108 -26.72 14.40 -2.39
C GLY A 108 -27.25 13.66 -3.62
N ARG A 109 -26.43 13.55 -4.66
CA ARG A 109 -26.74 12.84 -5.92
C ARG A 109 -26.89 11.34 -5.69
N SER A 110 -27.78 10.70 -6.45
CA SER A 110 -27.88 9.25 -6.52
C SER A 110 -26.62 8.62 -7.11
N LEU A 111 -26.41 7.32 -6.91
CA LEU A 111 -25.22 6.62 -7.43
C LEU A 111 -25.08 6.72 -8.96
N GLN A 112 -26.20 6.69 -9.69
CA GLN A 112 -26.18 6.84 -11.15
C GLN A 112 -25.77 8.26 -11.56
N GLU A 113 -26.35 9.29 -10.94
CA GLU A 113 -25.99 10.69 -11.19
C GLU A 113 -24.54 11.01 -10.80
N GLN A 114 -24.04 10.37 -9.73
CA GLN A 114 -22.63 10.45 -9.34
C GLN A 114 -21.72 9.86 -10.43
N TYR A 115 -22.07 8.70 -10.97
CA TYR A 115 -21.31 8.09 -12.07
C TYR A 115 -21.31 8.97 -13.32
N ASP A 116 -22.47 9.44 -13.75
CA ASP A 116 -22.62 10.26 -14.95
C ASP A 116 -21.83 11.58 -14.82
N SER A 117 -21.95 12.27 -13.68
CA SER A 117 -21.15 13.48 -13.45
C SER A 117 -19.65 13.21 -13.31
N ALA A 118 -19.23 12.06 -12.78
CA ALA A 118 -17.82 11.70 -12.77
C ALA A 118 -17.28 11.44 -14.20
N MET A 119 -18.12 10.92 -15.10
CA MET A 119 -17.77 10.81 -16.52
C MET A 119 -17.66 12.20 -17.17
N ASP A 120 -18.59 13.10 -16.88
CA ASP A 120 -18.56 14.47 -17.39
C ASP A 120 -17.30 15.21 -16.92
N LEU A 121 -16.95 15.09 -15.64
CA LEU A 121 -15.68 15.58 -15.10
C LEU A 121 -14.47 15.02 -15.87
N ALA A 122 -14.44 13.70 -16.10
CA ALA A 122 -13.36 13.06 -16.84
C ALA A 122 -13.25 13.58 -18.29
N GLN A 123 -14.38 13.84 -18.95
CA GLN A 123 -14.42 14.41 -20.29
C GLN A 123 -13.94 15.86 -20.31
N GLU A 124 -14.35 16.68 -19.35
CA GLU A 124 -13.95 18.08 -19.27
C GLU A 124 -12.45 18.22 -18.95
N VAL A 125 -11.92 17.39 -18.02
CA VAL A 125 -10.48 17.31 -17.78
C VAL A 125 -9.74 16.86 -19.03
N HIS A 126 -10.28 15.89 -19.77
CA HIS A 126 -9.68 15.47 -21.02
C HIS A 126 -9.64 16.61 -22.05
N ALA A 127 -10.72 17.37 -22.20
CA ALA A 127 -10.79 18.51 -23.11
C ALA A 127 -9.79 19.62 -22.73
N LEU A 128 -9.64 19.89 -21.42
CA LEU A 128 -8.73 20.90 -20.91
C LEU A 128 -7.26 20.51 -21.04
N THR A 129 -6.93 19.26 -20.73
CA THR A 129 -5.53 18.81 -20.53
C THR A 129 -4.98 17.97 -21.69
N GLY A 130 -5.85 17.43 -22.54
CA GLY A 130 -5.51 16.43 -23.55
C GLY A 130 -5.19 15.04 -22.98
N ILE A 131 -5.29 14.85 -21.66
CA ILE A 131 -5.00 13.59 -20.98
C ILE A 131 -6.32 12.95 -20.53
N PRO A 132 -6.67 11.75 -21.04
CA PRO A 132 -7.91 11.10 -20.65
C PRO A 132 -7.83 10.60 -19.21
N LEU A 133 -8.84 10.91 -18.41
CA LEU A 133 -9.06 10.28 -17.11
C LEU A 133 -9.90 9.01 -17.28
N GLU A 134 -9.58 7.99 -16.49
CA GLU A 134 -10.32 6.73 -16.45
C GLU A 134 -11.06 6.65 -15.11
N TYR A 135 -12.34 6.29 -15.16
CA TYR A 135 -13.09 5.96 -13.95
C TYR A 135 -12.67 4.59 -13.45
N GLU A 136 -12.03 4.54 -12.27
CA GLU A 136 -11.50 3.27 -11.75
C GLU A 136 -12.55 2.46 -11.00
N ALA A 137 -13.25 3.07 -10.04
CA ALA A 137 -14.25 2.40 -9.21
C ALA A 137 -15.02 3.38 -8.33
N THR A 138 -16.23 2.97 -7.93
CA THR A 138 -16.96 3.51 -6.78
C THR A 138 -16.65 2.67 -5.53
N TYR A 139 -16.52 3.32 -4.38
CA TYR A 139 -16.34 2.65 -3.10
C TYR A 139 -17.48 3.04 -2.15
N ARG A 140 -18.03 2.07 -1.44
CA ARG A 140 -18.98 2.32 -0.33
C ARG A 140 -18.26 3.01 0.83
N CYS A 141 -17.03 2.59 1.11
CA CYS A 141 -16.18 3.20 2.11
C CYS A 141 -14.73 3.22 1.62
N ILE A 142 -14.03 4.31 1.90
CA ILE A 142 -12.60 4.46 1.70
C ILE A 142 -12.01 5.20 2.90
N ALA A 143 -10.84 4.74 3.34
CA ALA A 143 -10.14 5.34 4.46
C ALA A 143 -8.66 5.53 4.13
N PHE A 144 -8.21 6.78 4.25
CA PHE A 144 -6.81 7.17 4.09
C PHE A 144 -6.14 7.15 5.46
N LEU A 145 -5.01 6.46 5.57
CA LEU A 145 -4.37 6.27 6.87
C LEU A 145 -3.71 7.57 7.34
N PRO A 146 -3.78 7.91 8.64
CA PRO A 146 -3.01 9.02 9.17
C PRO A 146 -1.51 8.77 8.96
N SER A 147 -0.77 9.83 8.64
CA SER A 147 0.67 9.74 8.51
C SER A 147 1.29 9.74 9.91
N ARG A 148 2.27 8.85 10.12
CA ARG A 148 3.04 8.79 11.38
C ARG A 148 4.18 9.80 11.43
N VAL A 149 4.49 10.44 10.31
CA VAL A 149 5.69 11.26 10.11
C VAL A 149 5.35 12.70 9.73
N HIS A 150 4.18 12.92 9.13
CA HIS A 150 3.75 14.21 8.61
C HIS A 150 2.35 14.52 9.15
N SER A 151 2.02 15.80 9.29
CA SER A 151 0.67 16.24 9.71
C SER A 151 -0.40 15.97 8.65
N GLY A 152 -0.03 15.88 7.37
CA GLY A 152 -0.92 15.42 6.29
C GLY A 152 -0.90 13.90 6.17
N GLY A 153 -2.08 13.28 5.97
CA GLY A 153 -2.27 11.83 5.88
C GLY A 153 -1.32 11.07 4.94
N SER A 154 -1.26 9.75 5.07
CA SER A 154 -0.37 8.91 4.27
C SER A 154 -0.80 8.87 2.81
N LEU A 155 -0.02 9.50 1.94
CA LEU A 155 -0.36 9.60 0.51
C LEU A 155 -0.59 8.25 -0.18
N THR A 156 0.12 7.20 0.25
CA THR A 156 0.18 5.91 -0.45
C THR A 156 -0.50 4.76 0.31
N LYS A 157 -1.12 5.06 1.47
CA LYS A 157 -1.75 4.05 2.32
C LYS A 157 -3.21 4.34 2.50
N TYR A 158 -4.02 3.43 1.97
CA TYR A 158 -5.46 3.46 2.14
C TYR A 158 -6.03 2.06 1.95
N TRP A 159 -7.23 1.87 2.47
CA TRP A 159 -8.06 0.73 2.13
C TRP A 159 -9.45 1.23 1.75
N ALA A 160 -10.14 0.47 0.91
CA ALA A 160 -11.50 0.77 0.49
C ALA A 160 -12.26 -0.54 0.23
N TYR A 161 -13.58 -0.50 0.32
CA TYR A 161 -14.44 -1.59 -0.11
C TYR A 161 -15.70 -1.06 -0.79
N GLY A 162 -16.24 -1.85 -1.71
CA GLY A 162 -17.43 -1.55 -2.49
C GLY A 162 -17.88 -2.78 -3.26
N GLU A 163 -18.66 -2.60 -4.32
CA GLU A 163 -19.20 -3.70 -5.14
C GLU A 163 -18.11 -4.59 -5.75
N ASN A 164 -16.99 -3.99 -6.14
CA ASN A 164 -15.83 -4.68 -6.71
C ASN A 164 -14.92 -5.35 -5.64
N GLY A 165 -15.39 -5.42 -4.39
CA GLY A 165 -14.66 -5.97 -3.26
C GLY A 165 -13.63 -5.00 -2.68
N MET A 166 -12.60 -5.57 -2.06
CA MET A 166 -11.65 -4.83 -1.24
C MET A 166 -10.44 -4.32 -2.03
N LYS A 167 -10.15 -3.03 -1.88
CA LYS A 167 -8.96 -2.36 -2.39
C LYS A 167 -8.01 -2.04 -1.24
N VAL A 168 -6.76 -2.48 -1.34
CA VAL A 168 -5.75 -2.24 -0.30
C VAL A 168 -4.45 -1.72 -0.91
N ARG A 169 -3.95 -0.58 -0.40
CA ARG A 169 -2.66 0.01 -0.79
C ARG A 169 -1.79 0.27 0.43
N GLY A 170 -0.52 -0.13 0.35
CA GLY A 170 0.52 0.24 1.32
C GLY A 170 0.41 -0.39 2.72
N LEU A 171 -0.66 -1.12 3.02
CA LEU A 171 -0.85 -1.89 4.26
C LEU A 171 0.02 -3.15 4.32
N GLU A 172 0.24 -3.64 5.54
CA GLU A 172 1.08 -4.77 5.91
C GLU A 172 0.70 -6.05 5.14
N LEU A 173 -0.58 -6.33 4.89
CA LEU A 173 -1.08 -7.51 4.18
C LEU A 173 -0.64 -7.56 2.72
N ARG A 174 -0.16 -6.44 2.15
CA ARG A 174 0.42 -6.35 0.81
C ARG A 174 1.95 -6.39 0.82
N GLN A 175 2.58 -6.32 1.98
CA GLN A 175 4.04 -6.31 2.11
C GLN A 175 4.58 -7.74 2.15
N HIS A 176 5.70 -7.99 1.46
CA HIS A 176 6.32 -9.32 1.42
C HIS A 176 7.02 -9.72 2.72
N SER A 177 7.36 -8.74 3.56
CA SER A 177 8.01 -8.94 4.86
C SER A 177 7.04 -9.23 6.01
N THR A 178 5.73 -9.14 5.78
CA THR A 178 4.71 -9.44 6.79
C THR A 178 4.51 -10.94 6.89
N CYS A 179 4.56 -11.46 8.12
CA CYS A 179 4.30 -12.89 8.38
C CYS A 179 2.84 -13.26 8.08
N PRO A 180 2.56 -14.55 7.77
CA PRO A 180 1.21 -14.99 7.44
C PRO A 180 0.15 -14.64 8.49
N TRP A 181 0.45 -14.79 9.78
CA TRP A 181 -0.48 -14.49 10.86
C TRP A 181 -0.96 -13.03 10.82
N VAL A 182 -0.03 -12.07 10.74
CA VAL A 182 -0.38 -10.63 10.68
C VAL A 182 -1.12 -10.28 9.39
N ARG A 183 -0.79 -10.94 8.27
CA ARG A 183 -1.49 -10.76 6.99
C ARG A 183 -2.96 -11.19 7.10
N GLU A 184 -3.22 -12.38 7.65
CA GLU A 184 -4.58 -12.89 7.81
C GLU A 184 -5.35 -12.10 8.86
N LEU A 185 -4.71 -11.71 9.97
CA LEU A 185 -5.28 -10.81 10.97
C LEU A 185 -5.79 -9.51 10.32
N GLN A 186 -4.94 -8.82 9.56
CA GLN A 186 -5.32 -7.55 8.93
C GLN A 186 -6.40 -7.73 7.86
N LYS A 187 -6.35 -8.83 7.11
CA LYS A 187 -7.36 -9.18 6.12
C LYS A 187 -8.73 -9.41 6.77
N GLN A 188 -8.79 -10.21 7.85
CA GLN A 188 -10.04 -10.47 8.57
C GLN A 188 -10.57 -9.21 9.26
N ALA A 189 -9.69 -8.37 9.83
CA ALA A 189 -10.07 -7.08 10.39
C ALA A 189 -10.77 -6.19 9.35
N LEU A 190 -10.24 -6.10 8.13
CA LEU A 190 -10.90 -5.37 7.04
C LEU A 190 -12.20 -6.05 6.59
N GLN A 191 -12.26 -7.39 6.60
CA GLN A 191 -13.45 -8.14 6.22
C GLN A 191 -14.62 -7.88 7.19
N ILE A 192 -14.35 -7.82 8.49
CA ILE A 192 -15.34 -7.46 9.51
C ILE A 192 -15.97 -6.08 9.21
N LEU A 193 -15.17 -5.10 8.75
CA LEU A 193 -15.71 -3.80 8.33
C LEU A 193 -16.54 -3.91 7.04
N ALA A 194 -16.04 -4.66 6.06
CA ALA A 194 -16.66 -4.75 4.74
C ALA A 194 -17.99 -5.52 4.74
N ASP A 195 -18.14 -6.53 5.60
CA ASP A 195 -19.34 -7.36 5.72
C ASP A 195 -20.44 -6.73 6.59
N SER A 196 -20.13 -5.63 7.28
CA SER A 196 -21.08 -4.99 8.18
C SER A 196 -21.96 -3.96 7.46
N ASP A 197 -23.26 -4.06 7.68
CA ASP A 197 -24.23 -3.03 7.30
C ASP A 197 -24.56 -2.02 8.39
N ASP A 198 -24.03 -2.23 9.60
CA ASP A 198 -24.16 -1.28 10.71
C ASP A 198 -23.23 -0.08 10.48
N LEU A 199 -23.81 1.00 9.93
CA LEU A 199 -23.15 2.25 9.62
C LEU A 199 -23.75 3.41 10.43
N LEU A 200 -22.90 4.34 10.84
CA LEU A 200 -23.26 5.65 11.39
C LEU A 200 -22.68 6.71 10.44
N ASP A 201 -23.50 7.58 9.87
CA ASP A 201 -23.09 8.61 8.89
C ASP A 201 -22.23 8.07 7.73
N GLY A 202 -22.56 6.87 7.25
CA GLY A 202 -21.86 6.23 6.12
C GLY A 202 -20.53 5.57 6.48
N ILE A 203 -20.12 5.55 7.74
CA ILE A 203 -18.92 4.85 8.22
C ILE A 203 -19.29 3.68 9.16
N PRO A 204 -18.47 2.61 9.26
CA PRO A 204 -18.70 1.52 10.20
C PRO A 204 -18.94 2.03 11.63
N SER A 205 -20.03 1.58 12.26
CA SER A 205 -20.42 2.07 13.59
C SER A 205 -19.35 1.74 14.65
N PRO A 206 -19.34 2.44 15.80
CA PRO A 206 -18.45 2.09 16.91
C PRO A 206 -18.54 0.62 17.34
N ARG A 207 -19.72 -0.02 17.21
CA ARG A 207 -19.89 -1.45 17.53
C ARG A 207 -19.13 -2.35 16.57
N VAL A 208 -19.11 -2.00 15.29
CA VAL A 208 -18.33 -2.72 14.27
C VAL A 208 -16.83 -2.53 14.53
N GLN A 209 -16.41 -1.29 14.80
CA GLN A 209 -15.02 -0.97 15.14
C GLN A 209 -14.54 -1.75 16.38
N SER A 210 -15.34 -1.79 17.45
CA SER A 210 -15.05 -2.60 18.64
C SER A 210 -15.04 -4.10 18.36
N SER A 211 -15.74 -4.59 17.33
CA SER A 211 -15.66 -5.99 16.93
C SER A 211 -14.31 -6.34 16.30
N VAL A 212 -13.73 -5.43 15.52
CA VAL A 212 -12.35 -5.55 15.02
C VAL A 212 -11.34 -5.51 16.18
N GLN A 213 -11.53 -4.63 17.16
CA GLN A 213 -10.67 -4.59 18.36
C GLN A 213 -10.74 -5.91 19.15
N ARG A 214 -11.95 -6.42 19.43
CA ARG A 214 -12.13 -7.72 20.13
C ARG A 214 -11.47 -8.86 19.38
N PHE A 215 -11.54 -8.86 18.05
CA PHE A 215 -10.85 -9.84 17.21
C PHE A 215 -9.31 -9.75 17.38
N LEU A 216 -8.74 -8.55 17.39
CA LEU A 216 -7.31 -8.37 17.71
C LEU A 216 -6.95 -8.94 19.07
N LEU A 217 -7.73 -8.62 20.12
CA LEU A 217 -7.45 -9.09 21.48
C LEU A 217 -7.49 -10.63 21.57
N ALA A 218 -8.43 -11.27 20.86
CA ALA A 218 -8.48 -12.72 20.77
C ALA A 218 -7.23 -13.31 20.08
N GLU A 219 -6.77 -12.70 18.99
CA GLU A 219 -5.57 -13.14 18.26
C GLU A 219 -4.28 -12.91 19.06
N VAL A 220 -4.19 -11.79 19.80
CA VAL A 220 -3.08 -11.55 20.73
C VAL A 220 -3.07 -12.58 21.86
N LYS A 221 -4.25 -12.96 22.39
CA LYS A 221 -4.34 -14.05 23.37
C LYS A 221 -3.87 -15.39 22.79
N ARG A 222 -4.16 -15.70 21.53
CA ARG A 222 -3.62 -16.90 20.83
C ARG A 222 -2.10 -16.85 20.72
N LEU A 223 -1.53 -15.68 20.41
CA LEU A 223 -0.08 -15.48 20.40
C LEU A 223 0.52 -15.73 21.80
N ASP A 224 -0.03 -15.09 22.83
CA ASP A 224 0.48 -15.14 24.21
C ASP A 224 0.38 -16.54 24.84
N THR A 225 -0.63 -17.31 24.44
CA THR A 225 -0.82 -18.71 24.87
C THR A 225 -0.08 -19.72 23.99
N HIS A 226 0.79 -19.24 23.09
CA HIS A 226 1.56 -20.06 22.15
C HIS A 226 0.70 -21.01 21.33
N GLN A 227 -0.43 -20.55 20.80
CA GLN A 227 -1.31 -21.36 19.94
C GLN A 227 -1.00 -21.23 18.45
N LEU A 228 -0.06 -20.34 18.08
CA LEU A 228 0.35 -20.12 16.69
C LEU A 228 1.48 -21.08 16.30
N LEU A 229 1.39 -21.64 15.10
CA LEU A 229 2.42 -22.48 14.53
C LEU A 229 3.61 -21.62 14.05
N PRO A 230 4.84 -22.16 14.06
CA PRO A 230 6.03 -21.46 13.58
C PRO A 230 5.84 -20.85 12.19
N ARG A 231 5.25 -21.62 11.27
CA ARG A 231 5.02 -21.21 9.87
C ARG A 231 4.18 -19.94 9.73
N GLU A 232 3.29 -19.69 10.69
CA GLU A 232 2.43 -18.50 10.69
C GLU A 232 3.21 -17.23 11.07
N LEU A 233 4.37 -17.38 11.71
CA LEU A 233 5.21 -16.29 12.19
C LEU A 233 6.43 -16.01 11.29
N ILE A 234 6.64 -16.79 10.23
CA ILE A 234 7.79 -16.63 9.33
C ILE A 234 7.74 -15.27 8.61
N ILE A 235 8.81 -14.49 8.80
CA ILE A 235 9.08 -13.23 8.09
C ILE A 235 10.03 -13.50 6.93
N SER A 236 9.81 -12.82 5.80
CA SER A 236 10.66 -12.95 4.60
C SER A 236 11.24 -11.59 4.19
N GLN A 237 12.56 -11.42 4.31
CA GLN A 237 13.22 -10.16 3.96
C GLN A 237 14.29 -10.36 2.89
N ARG A 238 14.33 -9.47 1.90
CA ARG A 238 15.31 -9.52 0.81
C ARG A 238 16.65 -8.98 1.28
N ILE A 239 17.72 -9.74 1.05
CA ILE A 239 19.08 -9.33 1.34
C ILE A 239 19.67 -8.65 0.11
N SER A 240 19.85 -7.33 0.17
CA SER A 240 20.39 -6.55 -0.96
C SER A 240 21.91 -6.40 -0.93
N ARG A 241 22.53 -6.61 0.24
CA ARG A 241 23.98 -6.42 0.46
C ARG A 241 24.48 -7.44 1.49
N LYS A 242 25.76 -7.82 1.37
CA LYS A 242 26.42 -8.67 2.37
C LYS A 242 26.70 -7.83 3.63
N PRO A 243 26.53 -8.37 4.84
CA PRO A 243 26.92 -7.68 6.05
C PRO A 243 28.43 -7.45 6.07
N THR A 244 28.84 -6.26 6.49
CA THR A 244 30.22 -5.87 6.80
C THR A 244 30.37 -5.64 8.31
N SER A 245 31.60 -5.48 8.82
CA SER A 245 31.86 -5.20 10.24
C SER A 245 31.11 -3.97 10.78
N ASN A 246 30.81 -3.00 9.92
CA ASN A 246 30.14 -1.74 10.28
C ASN A 246 28.63 -1.77 10.00
N SER A 247 28.09 -2.91 9.55
CA SER A 247 26.66 -3.03 9.25
C SER A 247 25.82 -3.08 10.53
N SER A 248 24.66 -2.42 10.50
CA SER A 248 23.71 -2.49 11.61
C SER A 248 23.18 -3.92 11.79
N GLN A 249 23.11 -4.37 13.05
CA GLN A 249 22.68 -5.71 13.45
C GLN A 249 21.14 -5.84 13.41
N THR A 250 20.56 -5.70 12.22
CA THR A 250 19.12 -5.92 12.02
C THR A 250 18.80 -7.41 12.02
N VAL A 251 17.53 -7.76 12.26
CA VAL A 251 17.07 -9.16 12.24
C VAL A 251 17.34 -9.86 10.89
N ALA A 252 17.25 -9.16 9.76
CA ALA A 252 17.64 -9.71 8.46
C ALA A 252 19.14 -10.02 8.37
N MET A 253 19.99 -9.14 8.89
CA MET A 253 21.45 -9.36 8.88
C MET A 253 21.83 -10.52 9.78
N LEU A 254 21.22 -10.62 10.98
CA LEU A 254 21.39 -11.75 11.87
C LEU A 254 20.94 -13.06 11.23
N ALA A 255 19.80 -13.04 10.51
CA ALA A 255 19.31 -14.21 9.80
C ALA A 255 20.25 -14.61 8.66
N TYR A 256 20.79 -13.65 7.91
CA TYR A 256 21.82 -13.94 6.90
C TYR A 256 23.08 -14.56 7.53
N GLN A 257 23.60 -14.00 8.62
CA GLN A 257 24.79 -14.52 9.31
C GLN A 257 24.55 -15.93 9.87
N ARG A 258 23.39 -16.17 10.48
CA ARG A 258 22.98 -17.51 10.96
C ARG A 258 22.87 -18.50 9.81
N SER A 259 22.33 -18.09 8.67
CA SER A 259 22.25 -18.94 7.47
C SER A 259 23.63 -19.35 6.97
N GLN A 260 24.58 -18.42 6.94
CA GLN A 260 25.98 -18.72 6.56
C GLN A 260 26.65 -19.67 7.57
N SER A 261 26.48 -19.43 8.88
CA SER A 261 27.13 -20.26 9.91
C SER A 261 26.58 -21.68 9.98
N LEU A 262 25.31 -21.88 9.61
CA LEU A 262 24.68 -23.20 9.52
C LEU A 262 24.88 -23.88 8.15
N GLY A 263 25.66 -23.29 7.23
CA GLY A 263 25.94 -23.88 5.92
C GLY A 263 24.81 -23.77 4.89
N PHE A 264 23.89 -22.83 5.09
CA PHE A 264 22.82 -22.48 4.15
C PHE A 264 23.14 -21.15 3.47
N PRO A 265 24.04 -21.10 2.46
CA PRO A 265 24.42 -19.84 1.84
C PRO A 265 23.22 -19.20 1.12
N ILE A 266 23.06 -17.88 1.31
CA ILE A 266 22.02 -17.07 0.66
C ILE A 266 22.69 -16.14 -0.34
N GLU A 267 22.22 -16.17 -1.59
CA GLU A 267 22.67 -15.25 -2.62
C GLU A 267 22.11 -13.83 -2.40
N LEU A 268 22.83 -12.82 -2.89
CA LEU A 268 22.29 -11.46 -2.92
C LEU A 268 21.01 -11.42 -3.75
N ALA A 269 20.14 -10.48 -3.41
CA ALA A 269 18.79 -10.37 -3.96
C ALA A 269 17.84 -11.54 -3.59
N SER A 270 18.30 -12.59 -2.91
CA SER A 270 17.41 -13.62 -2.36
C SER A 270 16.73 -13.17 -1.07
N LYS A 271 15.68 -13.90 -0.68
CA LYS A 271 14.96 -13.67 0.58
C LYS A 271 15.49 -14.61 1.65
N VAL A 272 15.85 -14.07 2.81
CA VAL A 272 16.02 -14.85 4.04
C VAL A 272 14.67 -14.96 4.75
N ARG A 273 14.35 -16.16 5.21
CA ARG A 273 13.10 -16.48 5.91
C ARG A 273 13.41 -16.87 7.35
N PHE A 274 12.79 -16.23 8.32
CA PHE A 274 13.12 -16.43 9.73
C PHE A 274 11.97 -16.04 10.67
N ILE A 275 12.05 -16.50 11.91
CA ILE A 275 11.22 -16.13 13.05
C ILE A 275 12.08 -15.31 14.00
N VAL A 276 11.51 -14.25 14.57
CA VAL A 276 12.17 -13.42 15.59
C VAL A 276 11.96 -14.01 16.99
N CYS A 277 13.07 -14.22 17.71
CA CYS A 277 13.14 -14.76 19.06
C CYS A 277 13.63 -13.69 20.02
N PRO A 278 13.50 -13.82 21.36
CA PRO A 278 14.02 -12.84 22.32
C PRO A 278 15.51 -12.53 22.13
N LYS A 279 15.93 -11.31 22.49
CA LYS A 279 17.34 -10.91 22.41
C LYS A 279 18.17 -11.79 23.37
N ASP A 280 19.36 -12.17 22.91
CA ASP A 280 20.36 -12.88 23.71
C ASP A 280 21.62 -12.01 23.75
N SER A 281 22.07 -11.66 24.96
CA SER A 281 23.23 -10.78 25.17
C SER A 281 24.56 -11.44 24.82
N ARG A 282 24.63 -12.77 24.84
CA ARG A 282 25.85 -13.54 24.57
C ARG A 282 25.98 -13.90 23.10
N ASN A 283 24.86 -14.15 22.43
CA ASN A 283 24.86 -14.50 21.01
C ASN A 283 23.70 -13.84 20.26
N PRO A 284 23.97 -12.72 19.56
CA PRO A 284 22.97 -12.01 18.76
C PRO A 284 22.26 -12.88 17.72
N MET A 285 22.90 -13.92 17.17
CA MET A 285 22.28 -14.83 16.19
C MET A 285 21.15 -15.67 16.79
N GLN A 286 20.99 -15.73 18.11
CA GLN A 286 19.84 -16.39 18.75
C GLN A 286 18.57 -15.54 18.71
N ARG A 287 18.66 -14.28 18.27
CA ARG A 287 17.50 -13.40 17.99
C ARG A 287 16.64 -13.93 16.83
N VAL A 288 17.16 -14.88 16.05
CA VAL A 288 16.52 -15.39 14.84
C VAL A 288 16.62 -16.92 14.79
N ILE A 289 15.54 -17.55 14.35
CA ILE A 289 15.51 -18.95 13.93
C ILE A 289 15.14 -18.96 12.45
N LEU A 290 15.90 -19.65 11.61
CA LEU A 290 15.63 -19.74 10.19
C LEU A 290 14.38 -20.57 9.93
N ALA A 291 13.67 -20.28 8.83
CA ALA A 291 12.51 -21.07 8.42
C ALA A 291 12.88 -22.55 8.27
N GLN A 292 14.04 -22.87 7.71
CA GLN A 292 14.51 -24.25 7.53
C GLN A 292 14.62 -25.04 8.85
N GLU A 293 14.87 -24.35 9.96
CA GLU A 293 14.98 -24.97 11.29
C GLU A 293 13.61 -25.31 11.90
N CYS A 294 12.51 -24.73 11.40
CA CYS A 294 11.20 -24.80 12.05
C CYS A 294 10.00 -25.07 11.14
N GLU A 295 10.13 -25.02 9.82
CA GLU A 295 9.01 -25.14 8.87
C GLU A 295 8.31 -26.52 8.95
N HIS A 296 9.01 -27.54 9.44
CA HIS A 296 8.48 -28.89 9.66
C HIS A 296 7.93 -29.13 11.08
N LEU A 297 8.01 -28.15 11.98
CA LEU A 297 7.50 -28.33 13.35
C LEU A 297 5.97 -28.27 13.37
N GLY A 298 5.36 -29.38 13.79
CA GLY A 298 3.91 -29.50 13.98
C GLY A 298 3.39 -28.88 15.27
N HIS A 299 4.26 -28.25 16.07
CA HIS A 299 3.91 -27.66 17.36
C HIS A 299 4.40 -26.20 17.46
N PRO A 300 3.72 -25.38 18.30
CA PRO A 300 4.12 -23.99 18.55
C PRO A 300 5.54 -23.84 19.09
N LEU A 301 6.23 -22.76 18.70
CA LEU A 301 7.53 -22.40 19.27
C LEU A 301 7.34 -21.59 20.55
N ARG A 302 7.89 -22.09 21.66
CA ARG A 302 7.94 -21.35 22.94
C ARG A 302 8.96 -20.21 22.92
N ARG A 303 9.99 -20.32 22.08
CA ARG A 303 11.08 -19.34 21.98
C ARG A 303 10.79 -18.29 20.92
N ILE A 304 9.69 -17.56 21.05
CA ILE A 304 9.32 -16.44 20.16
C ILE A 304 9.33 -15.12 20.94
N ASP A 305 9.67 -14.03 20.27
CA ASP A 305 9.50 -12.70 20.87
C ASP A 305 8.04 -12.26 20.72
N LEU A 306 7.24 -12.53 21.75
CA LEU A 306 5.81 -12.19 21.80
C LEU A 306 5.59 -10.69 21.57
N ASP A 307 6.36 -9.83 22.23
CA ASP A 307 6.21 -8.38 22.11
C ASP A 307 6.48 -7.89 20.67
N TYR A 308 7.45 -8.50 19.99
CA TYR A 308 7.75 -8.20 18.60
C TYR A 308 6.54 -8.48 17.70
N TYR A 309 5.93 -9.65 17.81
CA TYR A 309 4.77 -10.02 16.99
C TYR A 309 3.50 -9.28 17.43
N ARG A 310 3.30 -9.04 18.73
CA ARG A 310 2.19 -8.24 19.25
C ARG A 310 2.20 -6.84 18.65
N ARG A 311 3.37 -6.17 18.62
CA ARG A 311 3.49 -4.84 17.97
C ARG A 311 3.17 -4.89 16.48
N LEU A 312 3.53 -5.96 15.76
CA LEU A 312 3.16 -6.10 14.35
C LEU A 312 1.64 -6.26 14.18
N ALA A 313 0.99 -7.04 15.04
CA ALA A 313 -0.45 -7.23 15.03
C ALA A 313 -1.22 -5.95 15.34
N VAL A 314 -0.85 -5.26 16.43
CA VAL A 314 -1.45 -3.97 16.82
C VAL A 314 -1.31 -2.95 15.70
N ARG A 315 -0.11 -2.80 15.14
CA ARG A 315 0.12 -1.87 14.03
C ARG A 315 -0.72 -2.20 12.80
N ALA A 316 -0.87 -3.49 12.48
CA ALA A 316 -1.66 -3.91 11.33
C ALA A 316 -3.15 -3.64 11.52
N VAL A 317 -3.68 -3.80 12.74
CA VAL A 317 -5.09 -3.46 13.04
C VAL A 317 -5.29 -1.96 13.22
N TRP A 318 -4.31 -1.24 13.75
CA TRP A 318 -4.32 0.23 13.76
C TRP A 318 -4.37 0.82 12.35
N ALA A 319 -3.68 0.22 11.39
CA ALA A 319 -3.81 0.61 9.98
C ALA A 319 -5.25 0.44 9.43
N VAL A 320 -6.09 -0.36 10.08
CA VAL A 320 -7.52 -0.53 9.77
C VAL A 320 -8.37 0.50 10.53
N LEU A 321 -8.16 0.65 11.85
CA LEU A 321 -9.03 1.45 12.72
C LEU A 321 -8.57 2.90 12.96
N GLY A 322 -7.30 3.22 12.71
CA GLY A 322 -6.72 4.55 12.89
C GLY A 322 -7.45 5.68 12.14
N PRO A 323 -8.00 5.46 10.93
CA PRO A 323 -8.85 6.46 10.26
C PRO A 323 -10.11 6.85 11.04
N PHE A 324 -10.57 6.03 11.99
CA PHE A 324 -11.71 6.33 12.87
C PHE A 324 -11.28 6.94 14.21
N GLY A 325 -9.99 7.30 14.38
CA GLY A 325 -9.49 7.95 15.58
C GLY A 325 -8.90 7.02 16.65
N TRP A 326 -8.81 5.71 16.39
CA TRP A 326 -8.20 4.77 17.34
C TRP A 326 -6.67 4.97 17.44
N SER A 327 -6.15 5.00 18.67
CA SER A 327 -4.70 4.92 18.93
C SER A 327 -4.22 3.46 18.95
N GLU A 328 -2.90 3.22 18.96
CA GLU A 328 -2.37 1.85 19.13
C GLU A 328 -2.61 1.35 20.56
N GLU A 329 -2.59 2.25 21.54
CA GLU A 329 -2.84 1.98 22.95
C GLU A 329 -4.29 1.52 23.16
N ASP A 330 -5.25 2.22 22.56
CA ASP A 330 -6.69 1.93 22.64
C ASP A 330 -6.99 0.49 22.23
N LEU A 331 -6.25 -0.02 21.25
CA LEU A 331 -6.48 -1.36 20.69
C LEU A 331 -6.14 -2.50 21.66
N LEU A 332 -5.31 -2.23 22.67
CA LEU A 332 -4.94 -3.22 23.69
C LEU A 332 -5.73 -3.06 24.99
N GLU A 333 -6.46 -1.95 25.16
CA GLU A 333 -7.30 -1.73 26.33
C GLU A 333 -8.56 -2.60 26.27
N THR A 334 -8.81 -3.38 27.33
CA THR A 334 -10.06 -4.14 27.47
C THR A 334 -11.15 -3.18 27.95
N SER A 335 -11.75 -2.46 27.00
CA SER A 335 -12.94 -1.60 27.14
C SER A 335 -13.32 -1.20 28.58
N ILE A 336 -12.75 -0.11 29.10
CA ILE A 336 -13.50 0.74 30.03
C ILE A 336 -14.08 1.86 29.17
N THR A 337 -15.40 1.90 29.14
CA THR A 337 -16.28 2.86 28.48
C THR A 337 -15.65 4.27 28.36
N ARG A 338 -15.28 4.71 27.15
CA ARG A 338 -14.97 6.12 26.87
C ARG A 338 -16.29 6.89 26.77
N LEU A 339 -16.78 7.39 27.90
CA LEU A 339 -17.88 8.35 27.96
C LEU A 339 -17.38 9.79 27.75
N ASP A 340 -16.07 9.98 27.64
CA ASP A 340 -15.40 11.25 27.90
C ASP A 340 -14.94 11.98 26.62
N GLN A 341 -15.08 11.35 25.44
CA GLN A 341 -14.63 11.91 24.15
C GLN A 341 -15.77 12.26 23.19
N TRP A 342 -17.01 12.33 23.68
CA TRP A 342 -18.21 12.53 22.85
C TRP A 342 -19.13 13.65 23.37
N MET A 343 -18.57 14.66 24.03
CA MET A 343 -19.10 16.03 24.07
C MET A 343 -18.22 16.91 23.20
#